data_AF-A0A7R9AAC4-F1
#
_entry.id   AF-A0A7R9AAC4-F1
#
_cell.length_a   1.000
_cell.length_b   1.000
_cell.length_c   1.000
_cell.angle_alpha   90.00
_cell.angle_beta   90.00
_cell.angle_gamma   90.00
#
_symmetry.space_group_name_H-M   'P 1'
#
loop_
_entity.id
_entity.type
_entity.pdbx_description
1 polymer ?
#
loop_
_entity_poly.entity_id
_entity_poly.type
_entity_poly.pdbx_seq_one_letter_code
_entity_poly.pdbx_strand_id
1 'polypeptide(L)'
;DLEDSGTGSGSKETSVPPLFQPGSEDFVNSSHSDVVSSKSPEDVMNLILPPLEWEEDGNLWRQQVSCTPATRLDVLNLQKQLDARIQHRQAKASGICPIRREIFSQCFDELIRQVTVSCAERGMLLVRVRDEVNMTLAAYQTLFESSCAFGIRKALQAQAGKEDLERRVEDLEDEKRKLEDEKRNLELRLEETTRLHQEREEQEKKRHEEKLDFFQHKIQQLRNQLEAVLAAKK
;
A
#
# COMPACT_ATOMS: atom_id res chain seq x y z
N ASP A 1 -41.35 11.34 -17.20
CA ASP A 1 -42.01 10.40 -16.27
C ASP A 1 -41.27 9.07 -16.37
N LEU A 2 -40.55 8.52 -15.40
CA LEU A 2 -40.29 8.79 -13.98
C LEU A 2 -38.97 8.05 -13.63
N GLU A 3 -38.14 8.68 -12.78
CA GLU A 3 -37.30 8.09 -11.70
C GLU A 3 -36.12 7.17 -12.10
N ASP A 4 -34.86 7.59 -12.01
CA ASP A 4 -34.03 7.95 -10.83
C ASP A 4 -33.63 6.74 -9.96
N SER A 5 -32.34 6.39 -10.01
CA SER A 5 -31.59 5.80 -8.89
C SER A 5 -30.10 5.84 -9.20
N GLY A 6 -29.55 7.06 -9.20
CA GLY A 6 -28.12 7.26 -9.07
C GLY A 6 -27.67 6.88 -7.66
N THR A 7 -27.01 5.74 -7.49
CA THR A 7 -26.30 5.43 -6.24
C THR A 7 -25.00 6.23 -6.21
N GLY A 8 -25.10 7.46 -5.71
CA GLY A 8 -23.97 8.26 -5.29
C GLY A 8 -23.27 7.59 -4.10
N SER A 9 -22.18 6.88 -4.38
CA SER A 9 -21.21 6.49 -3.36
C SER A 9 -20.46 7.76 -2.94
N GLY A 10 -21.04 8.47 -1.97
CA GLY A 10 -20.42 9.62 -1.33
C GLY A 10 -19.01 9.27 -0.86
N SER A 11 -18.04 9.95 -1.46
CA SER A 11 -16.69 10.09 -0.92
C SER A 11 -16.81 10.68 0.47
N LYS A 12 -16.92 9.82 1.50
CA LYS A 12 -16.70 10.24 2.87
C LYS A 12 -15.27 10.75 2.90
N GLU A 13 -15.13 12.08 2.92
CA GLU A 13 -13.93 12.75 3.37
C GLU A 13 -13.59 12.16 4.74
N THR A 14 -12.71 11.16 4.75
CA THR A 14 -12.14 10.65 5.98
C THR A 14 -11.23 11.77 6.46
N SER A 15 -11.79 12.58 7.35
CA SER A 15 -11.12 13.60 8.14
C SER A 15 -9.70 13.16 8.41
N VAL A 16 -8.74 13.91 7.86
CA VAL A 16 -7.34 13.80 8.23
C VAL A 16 -7.31 13.86 9.76
N PRO A 17 -6.76 12.86 10.47
CA PRO A 17 -6.63 12.96 11.92
C PRO A 17 -5.82 14.23 12.21
N PRO A 18 -6.14 14.98 13.28
CA PRO A 18 -5.52 16.26 13.53
C PRO A 18 -4.01 16.08 13.49
N LEU A 19 -3.33 16.94 12.70
CA LEU A 19 -1.91 17.18 12.87
C LEU A 19 -1.67 17.34 14.36
N PHE A 20 -0.72 16.59 14.92
CA PHE A 20 -0.34 16.59 16.33
C PHE A 20 -0.52 17.99 16.92
N GLN A 21 -1.62 18.19 17.65
CA GLN A 21 -1.74 19.37 18.49
C GLN A 21 -0.75 19.09 19.61
N PRO A 22 0.32 19.90 19.75
CA PRO A 22 1.17 19.77 20.92
C PRO A 22 0.24 19.83 22.12
N GLY A 23 0.26 18.74 22.90
CA GLY A 23 -0.56 18.63 24.09
C GLY A 23 -0.44 19.90 24.90
N SER A 24 -1.60 20.32 25.43
CA SER A 24 -1.79 21.25 26.55
C SER A 24 -0.48 21.81 27.09
N GLU A 25 -0.37 23.14 27.00
CA GLU A 25 0.63 23.99 27.62
C GLU A 25 0.68 23.81 29.15
N ASP A 26 1.14 22.65 29.60
CA ASP A 26 1.86 22.49 30.85
C ASP A 26 3.35 22.49 30.50
N PHE A 27 3.75 23.36 29.58
CA PHE A 27 5.13 23.79 29.50
C PHE A 27 5.36 24.56 30.78
N VAL A 28 5.96 23.89 31.76
CA VAL A 28 6.42 24.49 33.01
C VAL A 28 7.33 25.65 32.62
N ASN A 29 6.71 26.82 32.54
CA ASN A 29 7.36 28.10 32.37
C ASN A 29 8.01 28.43 33.72
N SER A 30 8.97 27.60 34.12
CA SER A 30 9.88 27.93 35.20
C SER A 30 10.98 28.74 34.55
N SER A 31 10.95 30.03 34.84
CA SER A 31 12.04 30.99 34.79
C SER A 31 13.31 30.39 35.42
N HIS A 32 13.98 29.50 34.70
CA HIS A 32 15.13 28.75 35.18
C HIS A 32 16.43 29.57 35.20
N SER A 33 16.44 30.78 34.62
CA SER A 33 17.60 31.68 34.72
C SER A 33 17.74 32.31 36.10
N ASP A 34 16.63 32.60 36.78
CA ASP A 34 16.65 33.46 37.97
C ASP A 34 16.75 32.65 39.28
N VAL A 35 16.57 31.33 39.20
CA VAL A 35 16.51 30.41 40.35
C VAL A 35 17.86 29.75 40.67
N VAL A 36 18.86 29.86 39.78
CA VAL A 36 20.15 29.16 39.90
C VAL A 36 21.11 29.88 40.86
N SER A 37 20.94 31.20 41.04
CA SER A 37 21.85 32.02 41.85
C SER A 37 21.80 31.71 43.36
N SER A 38 20.76 31.02 43.86
CA SER A 38 20.56 30.74 45.29
C SER A 38 20.50 29.25 45.65
N LYS A 39 20.68 28.34 44.69
CA LYS A 39 20.56 26.88 44.90
C LYS A 39 21.91 26.22 45.15
N SER A 40 21.93 25.18 45.98
CA SER A 40 23.13 24.39 46.18
C SER A 40 23.50 23.65 44.89
N PRO A 41 24.78 23.31 44.66
CA PRO A 41 25.20 22.55 43.47
C PRO A 41 24.47 21.21 43.35
N GLU A 42 24.09 20.60 44.47
CA GLU A 42 23.29 19.36 44.53
C GLU A 42 21.86 19.58 44.04
N ASP A 43 21.22 20.70 44.39
CA ASP A 43 19.87 21.03 43.94
C ASP A 43 19.82 21.29 42.43
N VAL A 44 20.86 21.96 41.89
CA VAL A 44 21.01 22.16 40.45
C VAL A 44 21.24 20.82 39.75
N MET A 45 22.01 19.92 40.37
CA MET A 45 22.27 18.58 39.85
C MET A 45 20.99 17.75 39.73
N ASN A 46 20.19 17.71 40.80
CA ASN A 46 18.93 16.97 40.87
C ASN A 46 17.88 17.52 39.91
N LEU A 47 17.96 18.79 39.54
CA LEU A 47 17.09 19.38 38.53
C LEU A 47 17.47 18.93 37.11
N ILE A 48 18.76 18.79 36.82
CA ILE A 48 19.30 18.47 35.49
C ILE A 48 19.26 16.97 35.22
N LEU A 49 19.61 16.18 36.24
CA LEU A 49 19.62 14.72 36.22
C LEU A 49 18.88 14.24 37.46
N PRO A 50 17.58 13.95 37.36
CA PRO A 50 16.78 13.57 38.52
C PRO A 50 17.32 12.28 39.16
N PRO A 51 17.32 12.19 40.50
CA PRO A 51 17.76 11.01 41.20
C PRO A 51 16.87 9.80 40.87
N LEU A 52 17.46 8.61 40.83
CA LEU A 52 16.69 7.38 40.69
C LEU A 52 16.16 6.96 42.06
N GLU A 53 14.88 6.61 42.10
CA GLU A 53 14.21 6.10 43.29
C GLU A 53 13.62 4.74 42.99
N TRP A 54 13.84 3.77 43.88
CA TRP A 54 13.25 2.44 43.79
C TRP A 54 12.93 1.89 45.17
N GLU A 55 11.93 1.03 45.26
CA GLU A 55 11.59 0.30 46.48
C GLU A 55 12.19 -1.10 46.43
N GLU A 56 12.90 -1.48 47.49
CA GLU A 56 13.46 -2.82 47.65
C GLU A 56 13.30 -3.26 49.11
N ASP A 57 12.66 -4.42 49.31
CA ASP A 57 12.34 -4.99 50.63
C ASP A 57 11.58 -4.04 51.58
N GLY A 58 10.66 -3.23 51.03
CA GLY A 58 9.86 -2.27 51.79
C GLY A 58 10.61 -1.00 52.22
N ASN A 59 11.85 -0.83 51.77
CA ASN A 59 12.63 0.39 51.96
C ASN A 59 12.71 1.18 50.65
N LEU A 60 12.54 2.50 50.74
CA LEU A 60 12.73 3.42 49.61
C LEU A 60 14.21 3.81 49.50
N TRP A 61 14.84 3.44 48.39
CA TRP A 61 16.21 3.81 48.05
C TRP A 61 16.22 4.99 47.09
N ARG A 62 17.15 5.92 47.31
CA ARG A 62 17.37 7.08 46.43
C ARG A 62 18.85 7.14 46.03
N GLN A 63 19.13 7.07 44.74
CA GLN A 63 20.45 7.26 44.18
C GLN A 63 20.58 8.69 43.64
N GLN A 64 21.47 9.46 44.28
CA GLN A 64 21.81 10.82 43.85
C GLN A 64 22.99 10.85 42.90
N VAL A 65 23.05 11.92 42.12
CA VAL A 65 24.12 12.15 41.16
C VAL A 65 25.34 12.73 41.86
N SER A 66 26.52 12.20 41.57
CA SER A 66 27.75 12.70 42.20
C SER A 66 28.08 14.13 41.77
N CYS A 67 28.36 15.00 42.75
CA CYS A 67 28.89 16.35 42.53
C CYS A 67 30.43 16.40 42.49
N THR A 68 31.12 15.27 42.48
CA THR A 68 32.59 15.25 42.43
C THR A 68 33.10 15.74 41.07
N PRO A 69 34.03 16.71 41.03
CA PRO A 69 34.67 17.16 39.79
C PRO A 69 35.41 16.01 39.09
N ALA A 70 35.32 15.96 37.77
CA ALA A 70 36.02 14.94 36.98
C ALA A 70 37.48 15.34 36.70
N THR A 71 38.36 14.35 36.76
CA THR A 71 39.76 14.49 36.34
C THR A 71 39.95 14.08 34.89
N ARG A 72 41.11 14.42 34.30
CA ARG A 72 41.48 13.95 32.96
C ARG A 72 41.48 12.41 32.84
N LEU A 73 41.84 11.72 33.92
CA LEU A 73 41.85 10.25 33.95
C LEU A 73 40.43 9.69 33.88
N ASP A 74 39.47 10.32 34.56
CA ASP A 74 38.06 9.90 34.55
C ASP A 74 37.45 10.03 33.14
N VAL A 75 37.77 11.11 32.43
CA VAL A 75 37.32 11.29 31.03
C VAL A 75 37.90 10.22 30.11
N LEU A 76 39.19 9.87 30.26
CA LEU A 76 39.80 8.79 29.48
C LEU A 76 39.18 7.43 29.81
N ASN A 77 38.84 7.18 31.07
CA ASN A 77 38.16 5.95 31.48
C ASN A 77 36.73 5.90 30.94
N LEU A 78 36.01 7.02 30.93
CA LEU A 78 34.68 7.11 30.32
C LEU A 78 34.72 6.76 28.83
N GLN A 79 35.69 7.28 28.09
CA GLN A 79 35.88 6.93 26.67
C GLN A 79 36.11 5.42 26.48
N LYS A 80 37.01 4.82 27.26
CA LYS A 80 37.26 3.38 27.19
C LYS A 80 36.01 2.56 27.51
N GLN A 81 35.24 2.97 28.51
CA GLN A 81 33.99 2.30 28.87
C GLN A 81 32.94 2.43 27.76
N LEU A 82 32.84 3.60 27.13
CA LEU A 82 31.96 3.83 25.98
C LEU A 82 32.31 2.86 24.84
N ASP A 83 33.58 2.82 24.44
CA ASP A 83 34.07 1.95 23.36
C ASP A 83 33.82 0.46 23.68
N ALA A 84 34.12 0.06 24.93
CA ALA A 84 33.87 -1.31 25.39
C ALA A 84 32.37 -1.66 25.36
N ARG A 85 31.47 -0.75 25.78
CA ARG A 85 30.02 -0.98 25.74
C ARG A 85 29.49 -1.08 24.31
N ILE A 86 30.00 -0.25 23.39
CA ILE A 86 29.64 -0.30 21.97
C ILE A 86 30.01 -1.66 21.38
N GLN A 87 31.22 -2.15 21.65
CA GLN A 87 31.69 -3.45 21.18
C GLN A 87 30.92 -4.61 21.83
N HIS A 88 30.79 -4.59 23.17
CA HIS A 88 30.14 -5.66 23.93
C HIS A 88 28.67 -5.82 23.55
N ARG A 89 27.92 -4.71 23.41
CA ARG A 89 26.51 -4.75 22.98
C ARG A 89 26.35 -4.82 21.45
N GLN A 90 27.44 -4.93 20.69
CA GLN A 90 27.45 -5.05 19.23
C GLN A 90 26.60 -3.97 18.53
N ALA A 91 26.76 -2.72 18.96
CA ALA A 91 26.01 -1.62 18.36
C ALA A 91 26.45 -1.36 16.91
N LYS A 92 25.49 -1.11 16.01
CA LYS A 92 25.79 -0.88 14.58
C LYS A 92 26.56 0.43 14.40
N ALA A 93 27.60 0.40 13.54
CA ALA A 93 28.40 1.58 13.19
C ALA A 93 27.69 2.55 12.23
N SER A 94 26.71 2.09 11.46
CA SER A 94 25.94 2.91 10.52
C SER A 94 24.44 2.62 10.61
N GLY A 95 23.62 3.58 10.18
CA GLY A 95 22.16 3.52 10.22
C GLY A 95 21.55 3.72 11.62
N ILE A 96 20.25 3.48 11.72
CA ILE A 96 19.48 3.62 12.96
C ILE A 96 19.79 2.43 13.88
N CYS A 97 20.22 2.69 15.11
CA CYS A 97 20.57 1.67 16.10
C CYS A 97 20.11 2.09 17.50
N PRO A 98 19.11 1.42 18.10
CA PRO A 98 18.60 1.74 19.44
C PRO A 98 19.67 1.58 20.53
N ILE A 99 20.45 0.49 20.47
CA ILE A 99 21.54 0.22 21.43
C ILE A 99 22.57 1.35 21.42
N ARG A 100 22.96 1.82 20.22
CA ARG A 100 23.88 2.95 20.08
C ARG A 100 23.26 4.21 20.69
N ARG A 101 22.00 4.51 20.37
CA ARG A 101 21.29 5.68 20.92
C ARG A 101 21.28 5.65 22.45
N GLU A 102 20.97 4.51 23.06
CA GLU A 102 20.97 4.33 24.52
C GLU A 102 22.35 4.59 25.13
N ILE A 103 23.40 3.95 24.60
CA ILE A 103 24.77 4.08 25.10
C ILE A 103 25.25 5.54 25.00
N PHE A 104 25.01 6.19 23.86
CA PHE A 104 25.39 7.60 23.67
C PHE A 104 24.57 8.55 24.53
N SER A 105 23.28 8.27 24.77
CA SER A 105 22.46 9.06 25.69
C SER A 105 23.03 9.01 27.11
N GLN A 106 23.35 7.82 27.62
CA GLN A 106 23.98 7.67 28.94
C GLN A 106 25.34 8.39 29.02
N CYS A 107 26.15 8.28 27.98
CA CYS A 107 27.42 9.00 27.93
C CYS A 107 27.22 10.52 27.91
N PHE A 108 26.20 11.01 27.20
CA PHE A 108 25.90 12.44 27.14
C PHE A 108 25.38 12.97 28.47
N ASP A 109 24.56 12.19 29.19
CA ASP A 109 24.13 12.53 30.55
C ASP A 109 25.33 12.63 31.52
N GLU A 110 26.32 11.73 31.41
CA GLU A 110 27.56 11.86 32.19
C GLU A 110 28.39 13.09 31.78
N LEU A 111 28.42 13.47 30.50
CA LEU A 111 29.06 14.71 30.07
C LEU A 111 28.34 15.94 30.61
N ILE A 112 27.01 15.96 30.56
CA ILE A 112 26.18 17.00 31.19
C ILE A 112 26.52 17.05 32.68
N ARG A 113 26.67 15.90 33.34
CA ARG A 113 27.04 15.83 34.75
C ARG A 113 28.35 16.56 35.02
N GLN A 114 29.42 16.18 34.31
CA GLN A 114 30.75 16.74 34.48
C GLN A 114 30.80 18.24 34.16
N VAL A 115 30.12 18.68 33.09
CA VAL A 115 30.07 20.09 32.71
C VAL A 115 29.30 20.91 33.73
N THR A 116 28.18 20.40 34.26
CA THR A 116 27.39 21.05 35.30
C THR A 116 28.21 21.27 36.56
N VAL A 117 28.96 20.25 37.02
CA VAL A 117 29.85 20.37 38.17
C VAL A 117 30.93 21.44 37.95
N SER A 118 31.42 21.60 36.72
CA SER A 118 32.38 22.67 36.38
C SER A 118 31.73 24.05 36.25
N CYS A 119 30.51 24.14 35.72
CA CYS A 119 29.76 25.36 35.47
C CYS A 119 28.30 25.00 35.17
N ALA A 120 27.43 25.32 36.13
CA ALA A 120 26.01 24.96 36.11
C ALA A 120 25.29 25.50 34.85
N GLU A 121 25.61 26.73 34.45
CA GLU A 121 24.96 27.42 33.33
C GLU A 121 25.25 26.71 31.99
N ARG A 122 26.47 26.21 31.81
CA ARG A 122 26.83 25.39 30.64
C ARG A 122 26.11 24.05 30.67
N GLY A 123 26.02 23.41 31.83
CA GLY A 123 25.26 22.18 32.02
C GLY A 123 23.79 22.33 31.64
N MET A 124 23.14 23.38 32.13
CA MET A 124 21.76 23.72 31.80
C MET A 124 21.56 23.98 30.31
N LEU A 125 22.52 24.65 29.64
CA LEU A 125 22.43 24.86 28.21
C LEU A 125 22.49 23.52 27.44
N LEU A 126 23.36 22.59 27.84
CA LEU A 126 23.44 21.27 27.23
C LEU A 126 22.16 20.45 27.42
N VAL A 127 21.50 20.56 28.57
CA VAL A 127 20.19 19.95 28.81
C VAL A 127 19.15 20.47 27.82
N ARG A 128 19.06 21.78 27.62
CA ARG A 128 18.12 22.35 26.65
C ARG A 128 18.39 21.87 25.22
N VAL A 129 19.66 21.78 24.83
CA VAL A 129 20.04 21.25 23.51
C VAL A 129 19.66 19.78 23.39
N ARG A 130 19.89 18.97 24.44
CA ARG A 130 19.47 17.56 24.49
C ARG A 130 17.96 17.42 24.25
N ASP A 131 17.18 18.20 24.97
CA ASP A 131 15.72 18.10 24.98
C ASP A 131 15.13 18.56 23.63
N GLU A 132 15.69 19.62 23.04
CA GLU A 132 15.35 20.06 21.67
C GLU A 132 15.65 18.97 20.62
N VAL A 133 16.83 18.33 20.69
CA VAL A 133 17.18 17.23 19.78
C VAL A 133 16.25 16.03 19.97
N ASN A 134 15.86 15.72 21.21
CA ASN A 134 14.92 14.64 21.48
C ASN A 134 13.51 14.96 20.97
N MET A 135 13.05 16.20 21.14
CA MET A 135 11.74 16.65 20.64
C MET A 135 11.69 16.61 19.11
N THR A 136 12.72 17.14 18.44
CA THR A 136 12.82 17.09 16.97
C THR A 136 12.88 15.66 16.44
N LEU A 137 13.61 14.77 17.12
CA LEU A 137 13.67 13.36 16.74
C LEU A 137 12.33 12.63 16.93
N ALA A 138 11.58 12.92 18.00
CA ALA A 138 10.24 12.39 18.21
C ALA A 138 9.24 12.87 17.14
N ALA A 139 9.33 14.14 16.73
CA ALA A 139 8.54 14.68 15.64
C ALA A 139 8.85 13.96 14.31
N TYR A 140 10.13 13.74 14.00
CA TYR A 140 10.52 12.98 12.81
C TYR A 140 10.06 11.52 12.84
N GLN A 141 10.10 10.85 14.01
CA GLN A 141 9.56 9.50 14.17
C GLN A 141 8.06 9.46 13.86
N THR A 142 7.29 10.39 14.43
CA THR A 142 5.84 10.50 14.20
C THR A 142 5.52 10.75 12.72
N LEU A 143 6.28 11.64 12.07
CA LEU A 143 6.10 11.94 10.65
C LEU A 143 6.44 10.72 9.77
N PHE A 144 7.49 9.98 10.11
CA PHE A 144 7.89 8.77 9.40
C PHE A 144 6.82 7.68 9.52
N GLU A 145 6.33 7.42 10.73
CA GLU A 145 5.26 6.46 10.98
C GLU A 145 3.98 6.82 10.20
N SER A 146 3.60 8.10 10.21
CA SER A 146 2.47 8.62 9.44
C SER A 146 2.67 8.42 7.93
N SER A 147 3.88 8.66 7.42
CA SER A 147 4.22 8.49 6.00
C SER A 147 4.17 7.03 5.57
N CYS A 148 4.69 6.12 6.39
CA CYS A 148 4.58 4.68 6.15
C CYS A 148 3.12 4.22 6.15
N ALA A 149 2.32 4.66 7.13
CA ALA A 149 0.91 4.32 7.21
C ALA A 149 0.12 4.82 5.99
N PHE A 150 0.42 6.05 5.51
CA PHE A 150 -0.15 6.58 4.27
C PHE A 150 0.20 5.72 3.06
N GLY A 151 1.47 5.33 2.91
CA GLY A 151 1.93 4.48 1.82
C GLY A 151 1.22 3.12 1.80
N ILE A 152 1.11 2.46 2.95
CA ILE A 152 0.38 1.18 3.10
C ILE A 152 -1.09 1.34 2.71
N ARG A 153 -1.75 2.40 3.20
CA ARG A 153 -3.17 2.66 2.90
C ARG A 153 -3.38 2.86 1.40
N LYS A 154 -2.49 3.59 0.73
CA LYS A 154 -2.58 3.81 -0.72
C LYS A 154 -2.32 2.54 -1.52
N ALA A 155 -1.38 1.70 -1.09
CA ALA A 155 -1.15 0.39 -1.70
C ALA A 155 -2.38 -0.51 -1.59
N LEU A 156 -3.01 -0.58 -0.41
CA LEU A 156 -4.25 -1.33 -0.20
C LEU A 156 -5.42 -0.76 -1.02
N GLN A 157 -5.57 0.57 -1.06
CA GLN A 157 -6.60 1.22 -1.87
C GLN A 157 -6.45 0.91 -3.37
N ALA A 158 -5.22 0.82 -3.87
CA ALA A 158 -4.95 0.46 -5.27
C ALA A 158 -5.23 -1.02 -5.58
N GLN A 159 -5.15 -1.89 -4.58
CA GLN A 159 -5.48 -3.32 -4.72
C GLN A 159 -6.98 -3.60 -4.57
N ALA A 160 -7.71 -2.71 -3.89
CA ALA A 160 -9.14 -2.88 -3.68
C ALA A 160 -9.92 -2.97 -5.00
N GLY A 161 -10.78 -3.98 -5.13
CA GLY A 161 -11.59 -4.22 -6.33
C GLY A 161 -10.84 -4.84 -7.51
N LYS A 162 -9.51 -5.02 -7.42
CA LYS A 162 -8.74 -5.73 -8.46
C LYS A 162 -9.22 -7.18 -8.59
N GLU A 163 -9.44 -7.85 -7.46
CA GLU A 163 -9.89 -9.25 -7.44
C GLU A 163 -11.27 -9.41 -8.09
N ASP A 164 -12.21 -8.51 -7.81
CA ASP A 164 -13.55 -8.56 -8.42
C ASP A 164 -13.49 -8.31 -9.93
N LEU A 165 -12.61 -7.40 -10.38
CA LEU A 165 -12.35 -7.19 -11.80
C LEU A 165 -11.71 -8.42 -12.46
N GLU A 166 -10.75 -9.07 -11.79
CA GLU A 166 -10.10 -10.29 -12.29
C GLU A 166 -11.13 -11.43 -12.44
N ARG A 167 -12.01 -11.64 -11.47
CA ARG A 167 -13.12 -12.61 -11.58
C ARG A 167 -14.05 -12.26 -12.75
N ARG A 168 -14.40 -10.97 -12.90
CA ARG A 168 -15.27 -10.54 -14.00
C ARG A 168 -14.64 -10.75 -15.37
N VAL A 169 -13.33 -10.59 -15.49
CA VAL A 169 -12.59 -10.89 -16.72
C VAL A 169 -12.68 -12.38 -17.02
N GLU A 170 -12.45 -13.25 -16.04
CA GLU A 170 -12.54 -14.71 -16.20
C GLU A 170 -13.93 -15.16 -16.67
N ASP A 171 -14.99 -14.66 -16.02
CA ASP A 171 -16.39 -14.93 -16.40
C ASP A 171 -16.68 -14.52 -17.86
N LEU A 172 -16.24 -13.31 -18.25
CA LEU A 172 -16.47 -12.78 -19.60
C LEU A 172 -15.67 -13.55 -20.65
N GLU A 173 -14.47 -14.02 -20.33
CA GLU A 173 -13.68 -14.86 -21.21
C GLU A 173 -14.35 -16.23 -21.44
N ASP A 174 -14.92 -16.82 -20.38
CA ASP A 174 -15.69 -18.06 -20.49
C ASP A 174 -16.97 -17.89 -21.32
N GLU A 175 -17.70 -16.80 -21.11
CA GLU A 175 -18.90 -16.48 -21.90
C GLU A 175 -18.55 -16.26 -23.37
N LYS A 176 -17.47 -15.53 -23.66
CA LYS A 176 -16.97 -15.35 -25.02
C LYS A 176 -16.64 -16.69 -25.68
N ARG A 177 -15.92 -17.57 -24.98
CA ARG A 177 -15.59 -18.92 -25.49
C ARG A 177 -16.84 -19.70 -25.86
N LYS A 178 -17.85 -19.72 -24.98
CA LYS A 178 -19.13 -20.42 -25.23
C LYS A 178 -19.86 -19.85 -26.44
N LEU A 179 -19.96 -18.53 -26.55
CA LEU A 179 -20.62 -17.86 -27.69
C LEU A 179 -19.88 -18.09 -29.01
N GLU A 180 -18.55 -18.14 -29.00
CA GLU A 180 -17.75 -18.49 -30.17
C GLU A 180 -17.98 -19.94 -30.63
N ASP A 181 -18.14 -20.88 -29.70
CA ASP A 181 -18.50 -22.27 -29.99
C ASP A 181 -19.91 -22.39 -30.58
N GLU A 182 -20.89 -21.71 -29.97
CA GLU A 182 -22.27 -21.67 -30.46
C GLU A 182 -22.35 -21.07 -31.87
N LYS A 183 -21.66 -19.95 -32.09
CA LYS A 183 -21.56 -19.32 -33.41
C LYS A 183 -21.02 -20.30 -34.45
N ARG A 184 -19.91 -20.98 -34.16
CA ARG A 184 -19.32 -21.98 -35.08
C ARG A 184 -20.31 -23.11 -35.40
N ASN A 185 -21.04 -23.60 -34.40
CA ASN A 185 -22.04 -24.66 -34.61
C ASN A 185 -23.21 -24.17 -35.51
N LEU A 186 -23.69 -22.96 -35.28
CA LEU A 186 -24.74 -22.36 -36.11
C LEU A 186 -24.28 -22.09 -37.55
N GLU A 187 -23.04 -21.62 -37.74
CA GLU A 187 -22.44 -21.45 -39.07
C GLU A 187 -22.36 -22.77 -39.83
N LEU A 188 -21.89 -23.85 -39.18
CA LEU A 188 -21.86 -25.19 -39.78
C LEU A 188 -23.26 -25.70 -40.17
N ARG A 189 -24.27 -25.50 -39.32
CA ARG A 189 -25.66 -25.89 -39.62
C ARG A 189 -26.23 -25.08 -40.79
N LEU A 190 -25.89 -23.80 -40.88
CA LEU A 190 -26.31 -22.92 -41.97
C LEU A 190 -25.69 -23.38 -43.30
N GLU A 191 -24.39 -23.68 -43.30
CA GLU A 191 -23.68 -24.22 -44.46
C GLU A 191 -24.26 -25.56 -44.93
N GLU A 192 -24.55 -26.48 -44.01
CA GLU A 192 -25.17 -27.77 -44.34
C GLU A 192 -26.56 -27.57 -44.97
N THR A 193 -27.39 -26.74 -44.34
CA THR A 193 -28.76 -26.47 -44.80
C THR A 193 -28.76 -25.79 -46.18
N THR A 194 -27.88 -24.81 -46.39
CA THR A 194 -27.74 -24.13 -47.68
C THR A 194 -27.25 -25.08 -48.77
N ARG A 195 -26.29 -25.97 -48.48
CA ARG A 195 -25.84 -27.01 -49.41
C ARG A 195 -26.98 -27.95 -49.80
N LEU A 196 -27.75 -28.43 -48.83
CA LEU A 196 -28.91 -29.30 -49.07
C LEU A 196 -29.99 -28.63 -49.91
N HIS A 197 -30.25 -27.33 -49.69
CA HIS A 197 -31.18 -26.57 -50.51
C HIS A 197 -30.68 -26.41 -51.95
N GLN A 198 -29.40 -26.08 -52.15
CA GLN A 198 -28.79 -25.99 -53.48
C GLN A 198 -28.86 -27.32 -54.23
N GLU A 199 -28.53 -28.43 -53.58
CA GLU A 199 -28.63 -29.78 -54.16
C GLU A 199 -30.07 -30.11 -54.58
N ARG A 200 -31.07 -29.75 -53.74
CA ARG A 200 -32.50 -29.95 -54.07
C ARG A 200 -32.93 -29.11 -55.26
N GLU A 201 -32.60 -27.82 -55.28
CA GLU A 201 -32.92 -26.95 -56.40
C GLU A 201 -32.30 -27.44 -57.71
N GLU A 202 -31.05 -27.91 -57.67
CA GLU A 202 -30.37 -28.45 -58.85
C GLU A 202 -31.03 -29.76 -59.33
N GLN A 203 -31.45 -30.65 -58.41
CA GLN A 203 -32.21 -31.84 -58.75
C GLN A 203 -33.60 -31.54 -59.32
N GLU A 204 -34.29 -30.51 -58.81
CA GLU A 204 -35.58 -30.09 -59.37
C GLU A 204 -35.43 -29.46 -60.75
N LYS A 205 -34.39 -28.64 -60.97
CA LYS A 205 -34.05 -28.10 -62.29
C LYS A 205 -33.78 -29.20 -63.31
N LYS A 206 -32.92 -30.17 -62.98
CA LYS A 206 -32.65 -31.34 -63.84
C LYS A 206 -33.92 -32.13 -64.16
N ARG A 207 -34.75 -32.43 -63.15
CA ARG A 207 -36.05 -33.10 -63.37
C ARG A 207 -37.02 -32.29 -64.22
N HIS A 208 -36.96 -30.96 -64.16
CA HIS A 208 -37.79 -30.10 -64.99
C HIS A 208 -37.29 -30.08 -66.45
N GLU A 209 -35.97 -29.98 -66.66
CA GLU A 209 -35.34 -30.08 -67.99
C GLU A 209 -35.67 -31.41 -68.66
N GLU A 210 -35.51 -32.55 -67.97
CA GLU A 210 -35.86 -33.87 -68.49
C GLU A 210 -37.34 -33.96 -68.91
N LYS A 211 -38.25 -33.35 -68.13
CA LYS A 211 -39.68 -33.28 -68.48
C LYS A 211 -39.92 -32.41 -69.71
N LEU A 212 -39.25 -31.26 -69.81
CA LEU A 212 -39.34 -30.38 -70.98
C LEU A 212 -38.86 -31.10 -72.24
N ASP A 213 -37.71 -31.78 -72.17
CA ASP A 213 -37.16 -32.57 -73.28
C ASP A 213 -38.10 -33.70 -73.70
N PHE A 214 -38.65 -34.44 -72.73
CA PHE A 214 -39.65 -35.47 -73.00
C PHE A 214 -40.89 -34.90 -73.70
N PHE A 215 -41.42 -33.78 -73.23
CA PHE A 215 -42.57 -33.14 -73.87
C PHE A 215 -42.23 -32.59 -75.25
N GLN A 216 -41.04 -32.00 -75.45
CA GLN A 216 -40.58 -31.56 -76.78
C GLN A 216 -40.50 -32.73 -77.75
N HIS A 217 -39.87 -33.85 -77.35
CA HIS A 217 -39.81 -35.06 -78.18
C HIS A 217 -41.20 -35.60 -78.52
N LYS A 218 -42.13 -35.62 -77.55
CA LYS A 218 -43.51 -36.07 -77.77
C LYS A 218 -44.27 -35.13 -78.71
N ILE A 219 -44.13 -33.82 -78.56
CA ILE A 219 -44.70 -32.81 -79.48
C ILE A 219 -44.15 -33.02 -80.89
N GLN A 220 -42.85 -33.25 -81.03
CA GLN A 220 -42.22 -33.50 -82.32
C GLN A 220 -42.73 -34.80 -82.96
N GLN A 221 -42.85 -35.89 -82.20
CA GLN A 221 -43.44 -37.13 -82.70
C GLN A 221 -44.90 -36.95 -83.14
N LEU A 222 -45.72 -36.25 -82.35
CA LEU A 222 -47.11 -35.97 -82.69
C LEU A 222 -47.23 -35.10 -83.94
N ARG A 223 -46.35 -34.09 -84.12
CA ARG A 223 -46.25 -33.30 -85.35
C ARG A 223 -45.93 -34.17 -86.56
N ASN A 224 -44.89 -35.01 -86.45
CA ASN A 224 -44.51 -35.93 -87.53
C ASN A 224 -45.65 -36.91 -87.87
N GLN A 225 -46.39 -37.41 -86.88
CA GLN A 225 -47.57 -38.27 -87.09
C GLN A 225 -48.70 -37.52 -87.80
N LEU A 226 -48.98 -36.27 -87.40
CA LEU A 226 -49.98 -35.43 -88.08
C LEU A 226 -49.59 -35.11 -89.52
N GLU A 227 -48.31 -34.81 -89.78
CA GLU A 227 -47.79 -34.63 -91.14
C GLU A 227 -47.90 -35.90 -91.97
N ALA A 228 -47.61 -37.07 -91.40
CA ALA A 228 -47.78 -38.36 -92.08
C ALA A 228 -49.25 -38.66 -92.41
N VAL A 229 -50.18 -38.39 -91.49
CA VAL A 229 -51.63 -38.54 -91.73
C VAL A 229 -52.14 -37.54 -92.76
N LEU A 230 -51.63 -36.30 -92.76
CA LEU A 230 -51.95 -35.28 -93.77
C LEU A 230 -51.37 -35.63 -95.15
N ALA A 231 -50.17 -36.22 -95.21
CA ALA A 231 -49.54 -36.69 -96.43
C ALA A 231 -50.23 -37.94 -97.01
N ALA A 232 -50.74 -38.84 -96.17
CA ALA A 232 -51.52 -40.02 -96.58
C ALA A 232 -52.96 -39.68 -97.05
N LYS A 233 -53.40 -38.43 -96.90
CA LYS A 233 -54.73 -37.93 -97.31
C LYS A 233 -54.69 -37.12 -98.61
N LYS A 234 -53.53 -37.04 -99.27
CA LYS A 234 -53.33 -36.56 -100.65
C LYS A 234 -53.11 -37.76 -101.57
#